data_AF-A0A2D9SM87-F1
#
_entry.id   AF-A0A2D9SM87-F1
#
_cell.length_a   1.000
_cell.length_b   1.000
_cell.length_c   1.000
_cell.angle_alpha   90.00
_cell.angle_beta   90.00
_cell.angle_gamma   90.00
#
_symmetry.space_group_name_H-M   'P 1'
#
loop_
_entity.id
_entity.type
_entity.pdbx_description
1 polymer ?
#
loop_
_entity_poly.entity_id
_entity_poly.type
_entity_poly.pdbx_seq_one_letter_code
_entity_poly.pdbx_strand_id
1 'polypeptide(L)'
;LFKFKSGQSTRTVCSTMVAEAFAQVNFPILPLVKEIEDGSIRFYRRNPKLCTPSDFDYSPYFSIIKYPLLGDTSNGKYKLLPWHNADELSQKQRGIYIDSNLPTVK
;
A
#
# COMPACT_ATOMS: atom_id res chain seq x y z
N LEU A 1 -13.74 13.94 16.05
CA LEU A 1 -12.91 12.72 16.03
C LEU A 1 -13.85 11.52 15.92
N PHE A 2 -13.91 10.86 14.76
CA PHE A 2 -14.95 9.88 14.43
C PHE A 2 -14.97 8.70 15.40
N LYS A 3 -16.16 8.44 15.96
CA LYS A 3 -16.49 7.28 16.79
C LYS A 3 -17.72 6.62 16.15
N PHE A 4 -17.53 5.50 15.45
CA PHE A 4 -18.61 4.55 15.22
C PHE A 4 -18.07 3.13 15.36
N LYS A 5 -18.77 2.35 16.19
CA LYS A 5 -18.35 1.06 16.75
C LYS A 5 -18.51 -0.05 15.72
N SER A 6 -17.46 -0.82 15.48
CA SER A 6 -17.56 -2.21 15.01
C SER A 6 -17.42 -3.14 16.23
N GLY A 7 -18.26 -4.18 16.28
CA GLY A 7 -18.28 -5.19 17.34
C GLY A 7 -16.96 -5.97 17.44
N GLN A 8 -16.89 -6.91 18.37
CA GLN A 8 -15.73 -7.73 18.71
C GLN A 8 -15.23 -8.65 17.57
N SER A 9 -14.83 -8.08 16.43
CA SER A 9 -13.97 -8.71 15.45
C SER A 9 -12.77 -7.80 15.27
N THR A 10 -11.61 -8.38 15.55
CA THR A 10 -10.34 -7.77 15.89
C THR A 10 -9.90 -6.68 14.91
N ARG A 11 -9.38 -5.61 15.50
CA ARG A 11 -8.84 -4.39 14.91
C ARG A 11 -7.55 -4.67 14.12
N THR A 12 -7.64 -5.53 13.11
CA THR A 12 -6.52 -5.90 12.25
C THR A 12 -6.64 -5.06 10.98
N VAL A 13 -5.76 -4.07 10.82
CA VAL A 13 -5.64 -3.37 9.53
C VAL A 13 -5.17 -4.37 8.47
N CYS A 14 -5.51 -4.16 7.20
CA CYS A 14 -5.20 -5.09 6.11
C CYS A 14 -3.72 -5.51 6.07
N SER A 15 -2.81 -4.59 6.40
CA SER A 15 -1.37 -4.84 6.46
C SER A 15 -0.95 -5.76 7.61
N THR A 16 -1.67 -5.76 8.75
CA THR A 16 -1.31 -6.61 9.90
C THR A 16 -1.52 -8.08 9.59
N MET A 17 -2.64 -8.46 8.97
CA MET A 17 -2.92 -9.85 8.62
C MET A 17 -1.83 -10.40 7.68
N VAL A 18 -1.47 -9.63 6.65
CA VAL A 18 -0.41 -10.01 5.71
C VAL A 18 0.94 -10.09 6.42
N ALA A 19 1.25 -9.14 7.30
CA ALA A 19 2.50 -9.16 8.06
C ALA A 19 2.61 -10.34 9.03
N GLU A 20 1.51 -10.76 9.65
CA GLU A 20 1.46 -11.96 10.49
C GLU A 20 1.74 -13.24 9.69
N ALA A 21 1.19 -13.35 8.47
CA ALA A 21 1.45 -14.51 7.60
C ALA A 21 2.94 -14.64 7.24
N PHE A 22 3.59 -13.54 6.83
CA PHE A 22 5.04 -13.57 6.58
C PHE A 22 5.86 -13.86 7.84
N ALA A 23 5.42 -13.34 9.01
CA ALA A 23 6.08 -13.63 10.28
C ALA A 23 6.01 -15.12 10.66
N GLN A 24 4.91 -15.83 10.35
CA GLN A 24 4.76 -17.27 10.60
C GLN A 24 5.79 -18.13 9.86
N VAL A 25 6.19 -17.70 8.66
CA VAL A 25 7.21 -18.39 7.85
C VAL A 25 8.60 -17.75 7.98
N ASN A 26 8.78 -16.87 8.97
CA ASN A 26 10.04 -16.17 9.23
C ASN A 26 10.57 -15.34 8.05
N PHE A 27 9.70 -14.91 7.13
CA PHE A 27 10.09 -14.08 6.00
C PHE A 27 10.16 -12.59 6.42
N PRO A 28 11.27 -11.89 6.13
CA PRO A 28 11.44 -10.50 6.56
C PRO A 28 10.68 -9.52 5.66
N ILE A 29 9.83 -8.67 6.26
CA ILE A 29 9.30 -7.48 5.57
C ILE A 29 10.31 -6.35 5.69
N LEU A 30 10.49 -5.75 6.86
CA LEU A 30 11.51 -4.71 7.06
C LEU A 30 12.18 -4.93 8.42
N PRO A 31 13.14 -5.87 8.52
CA PRO A 31 13.78 -6.21 9.76
C PRO A 31 14.69 -5.07 10.22
N LEU A 32 14.84 -4.94 11.53
CA LEU A 32 15.92 -4.13 12.09
C LEU A 32 17.20 -4.97 12.02
N VAL A 33 18.19 -4.46 11.30
CA VAL A 33 19.53 -5.06 11.19
C VAL A 33 20.45 -4.29 12.15
N LYS A 34 21.10 -5.00 13.06
CA LYS A 34 22.08 -4.42 13.99
C LYS A 34 23.38 -5.19 13.95
N GLU A 35 24.47 -4.48 13.81
CA GLU A 35 25.79 -4.96 14.20
C GLU A 35 25.93 -4.83 15.71
N ILE A 36 26.46 -5.86 16.37
CA ILE A 36 26.70 -5.87 17.81
C ILE A 36 28.19 -5.86 18.11
N GLU A 37 28.56 -5.68 19.39
CA GLU A 37 29.94 -5.44 19.82
C GLU A 37 30.94 -6.53 19.42
N ASP A 38 30.47 -7.77 19.21
CA ASP A 38 31.29 -8.89 18.73
C ASP A 38 31.49 -8.92 17.20
N GLY A 39 30.99 -7.91 16.48
CA GLY A 39 31.04 -7.79 15.02
C GLY A 39 30.02 -8.64 14.28
N SER A 40 29.16 -9.39 14.98
CA SER A 40 28.10 -10.17 14.34
C SER A 40 26.88 -9.32 14.00
N ILE A 41 26.14 -9.75 12.98
CA ILE A 41 24.91 -9.11 12.53
C ILE A 41 23.70 -9.87 13.07
N ARG A 42 22.77 -9.14 13.70
CA ARG A 42 21.49 -9.67 14.19
C ARG A 42 20.32 -9.01 13.50
N PHE A 43 19.32 -9.83 13.19
CA PHE A 43 18.06 -9.42 12.58
C PHE A 43 16.94 -9.52 13.61
N TYR A 44 16.13 -8.46 13.71
CA TYR A 44 14.98 -8.41 14.60
C TYR A 44 13.70 -8.20 13.80
N ARG A 45 12.68 -9.01 14.09
CA ARG A 45 11.36 -8.91 13.44
C ARG A 45 10.66 -7.64 13.87
N ARG A 46 10.06 -6.95 12.90
CA ARG A 46 9.13 -5.84 13.16
C ARG A 46 7.82 -6.42 13.75
N ASN A 47 7.20 -5.66 14.66
CA ASN A 47 5.87 -5.99 15.18
C ASN A 47 4.83 -5.90 14.03
N PRO A 48 4.14 -7.00 13.65
CA PRO A 48 3.17 -7.00 12.55
C PRO A 48 2.04 -5.97 12.69
N LYS A 49 1.67 -5.60 13.92
CA LYS A 49 0.63 -4.59 14.20
C LYS A 49 1.07 -3.16 13.86
N LEU A 50 2.38 -2.94 13.69
CA LEU A 50 2.98 -1.67 13.29
C LEU A 50 3.41 -1.67 11.82
N CYS A 51 3.14 -2.75 11.07
CA CYS A 51 3.43 -2.78 9.64
C CYS A 51 2.39 -1.98 8.87
N THR A 52 2.87 -1.07 8.02
CA THR A 52 2.05 -0.32 7.07
C THR A 52 2.20 -0.93 5.67
N PRO A 53 1.28 -0.63 4.73
CA PRO A 53 1.44 -1.05 3.34
C PRO A 53 2.78 -0.62 2.71
N SER A 54 3.29 0.58 3.03
CA SER A 54 4.56 1.09 2.48
C SER A 54 5.79 0.29 2.94
N ASP A 55 5.73 -0.42 4.07
CA ASP A 55 6.85 -1.25 4.51
C ASP A 55 7.13 -2.42 3.54
N PHE A 56 6.09 -2.93 2.87
CA PHE A 56 6.24 -3.96 1.84
C PHE A 56 6.91 -3.38 0.59
N ASP A 57 6.58 -2.14 0.23
CA ASP A 57 7.18 -1.45 -0.92
C ASP A 57 8.66 -1.12 -0.66
N TYR A 58 9.04 -0.69 0.55
CA TYR A 58 10.44 -0.38 0.89
C TYR A 58 11.29 -1.60 1.21
N SER A 59 10.67 -2.75 1.43
CA SER A 59 11.39 -3.97 1.75
C SER A 59 12.32 -4.39 0.61
N PRO A 60 13.61 -4.67 0.89
CA PRO A 60 14.52 -5.21 -0.11
C PRO A 60 14.22 -6.67 -0.46
N TYR A 61 13.29 -7.31 0.25
CA TYR A 61 12.93 -8.71 0.06
C TYR A 61 11.73 -8.91 -0.88
N PHE A 62 11.09 -7.84 -1.34
CA PHE A 62 9.97 -7.88 -2.28
C PHE A 62 10.33 -7.20 -3.60
N SER A 63 9.85 -7.76 -4.70
CA SER A 63 9.83 -7.08 -6.00
C SER A 63 8.52 -6.32 -6.16
N ILE A 64 8.59 -5.04 -6.52
CA ILE A 64 7.39 -4.25 -6.87
C ILE A 64 7.05 -4.53 -8.34
N ILE A 65 6.00 -5.31 -8.55
CA ILE A 65 5.51 -5.63 -9.91
C ILE A 65 4.21 -4.87 -10.15
N LYS A 66 4.18 -4.03 -11.19
CA LYS A 66 2.97 -3.32 -11.66
C LYS A 66 2.68 -3.76 -13.09
N TYR A 67 1.43 -4.13 -13.37
CA TYR A 67 0.97 -4.52 -14.71
C TYR A 67 0.08 -3.42 -15.30
N PRO A 68 0.65 -2.47 -16.04
CA PRO A 68 -0.15 -1.46 -16.71
C PRO A 68 -0.96 -2.11 -17.85
N LEU A 69 -2.29 -1.94 -17.81
CA LEU A 69 -3.19 -2.49 -18.83
C LEU A 69 -2.93 -1.92 -20.23
N LEU A 70 -2.33 -0.75 -20.33
CA LEU A 70 -2.08 -0.01 -21.58
C LEU A 70 -0.62 -0.08 -22.05
N GLY A 71 0.14 -1.08 -21.56
CA GLY A 71 1.55 -1.25 -21.90
C GLY A 71 2.47 -0.31 -21.12
N ASP A 72 3.72 -0.20 -21.59
CA ASP A 72 4.79 0.46 -20.85
C ASP A 72 4.46 1.92 -20.47
N THR A 73 4.38 2.17 -19.16
CA THR A 73 4.18 3.49 -18.55
C THR A 73 5.46 4.31 -18.43
N SER A 74 6.63 3.71 -18.71
CA SER A 74 7.86 4.47 -18.85
C SER A 74 7.67 5.52 -19.96
N ASN A 75 8.18 6.72 -19.74
CA ASN A 75 7.96 7.93 -20.55
C ASN A 75 6.66 8.71 -20.31
N GLY A 76 5.95 8.50 -19.20
CA GLY A 76 4.85 9.39 -18.81
C GLY A 76 3.59 9.23 -19.66
N LYS A 77 3.43 8.09 -20.35
CA LYS A 77 2.25 7.78 -21.19
C LYS A 77 0.93 7.81 -20.41
N TYR A 78 0.96 7.70 -19.07
CA TYR A 78 -0.22 7.89 -18.24
C TYR A 78 -0.88 9.27 -18.42
N LYS A 79 -0.12 10.28 -18.87
CA LYS A 79 -0.65 11.62 -19.21
C LYS A 79 -1.52 11.62 -20.47
N LEU A 80 -1.36 10.61 -21.33
CA LEU A 80 -2.15 10.42 -22.54
C LEU A 80 -3.41 9.58 -22.29
N LEU A 81 -3.67 9.17 -21.03
CA LEU A 81 -4.90 8.47 -20.70
C LEU A 81 -6.09 9.37 -21.05
N PRO A 82 -7.07 8.86 -21.80
CA PRO A 82 -8.26 9.63 -22.18
C PRO A 82 -9.18 9.72 -20.96
N TRP A 83 -8.89 10.61 -20.02
CA TRP A 83 -9.78 10.90 -18.91
C TRP A 83 -11.02 11.63 -19.45
N HIS A 84 -12.20 11.08 -19.18
CA HIS A 84 -13.49 11.66 -19.56
C HIS A 84 -14.15 12.39 -18.39
N ASN A 85 -15.02 13.35 -18.70
CA ASN A 85 -15.79 14.10 -17.71
C ASN A 85 -16.84 13.22 -17.03
N ALA A 86 -17.26 13.62 -15.83
CA ALA A 86 -18.24 12.86 -15.05
C ALA A 86 -19.66 12.91 -15.63
N ASP A 87 -19.90 13.69 -16.70
CA ASP A 87 -21.19 13.85 -17.35
C ASP A 87 -21.73 12.52 -17.91
N GLU A 88 -20.83 11.67 -18.41
CA GLU A 88 -21.14 10.36 -18.98
C GLU A 88 -21.46 9.29 -17.91
N LEU A 89 -21.25 9.61 -16.62
CA LEU A 89 -21.43 8.67 -15.52
C LEU A 89 -22.89 8.61 -15.06
N SER A 90 -23.35 7.40 -14.74
CA SER A 90 -24.64 7.18 -14.07
C SER A 90 -24.68 7.83 -12.68
N GLN A 91 -25.88 8.05 -12.15
CA GLN A 91 -26.09 8.65 -10.84
C GLN A 91 -25.34 7.92 -9.71
N LYS A 92 -25.24 6.58 -9.77
CA LYS A 92 -24.47 5.77 -8.81
C LYS A 92 -22.96 5.99 -8.96
N GLN A 93 -22.48 6.10 -10.19
CA GLN A 93 -21.05 6.27 -10.48
C GLN A 93 -20.55 7.66 -10.07
N ARG A 94 -21.38 8.71 -10.18
CA ARG A 94 -21.04 10.07 -9.72
C ARG A 94 -20.78 10.19 -8.21
N GLY A 95 -21.20 9.22 -7.40
CA GLY A 95 -20.86 9.15 -5.98
C GLY A 95 -19.50 8.49 -5.68
N ILE A 96 -18.83 7.93 -6.69
CA ILE A 96 -17.58 7.16 -6.56
C ILE A 96 -16.44 7.80 -7.36
N TYR A 97 -16.75 8.32 -8.55
CA TYR A 97 -15.77 8.89 -9.47
C TYR A 97 -15.95 10.40 -9.59
N ILE A 98 -14.82 11.09 -9.75
CA ILE A 98 -14.75 12.55 -9.79
C ILE A 98 -14.53 13.05 -11.22
N ASP A 99 -14.88 14.32 -11.45
CA ASP A 99 -14.66 14.96 -12.74
C ASP A 99 -13.17 15.28 -12.96
N SER A 100 -12.68 15.05 -14.18
CA SER A 100 -11.33 15.38 -14.61
C SER A 100 -11.00 16.88 -14.58
N ASN A 101 -12.01 17.76 -14.59
CA ASN A 101 -11.84 19.21 -14.57
C ASN A 101 -11.80 19.83 -13.16
N LEU A 102 -11.73 19.01 -12.10
CA LEU A 102 -11.54 19.54 -10.76
C LEU A 102 -10.19 20.28 -10.69
N PRO A 103 -10.17 21.54 -10.19
CA PRO A 103 -8.94 22.29 -10.10
C PRO A 103 -7.95 21.53 -9.22
N THR A 104 -6.78 21.23 -9.78
CA THR A 104 -5.68 20.63 -9.02
C THR A 104 -5.32 21.61 -7.90
N VAL A 105 -5.51 21.22 -6.64
CA VAL A 105 -4.99 21.99 -5.51
C VAL A 105 -3.47 22.00 -5.68
N LYS A 106 -2.92 23.19 -5.94
CA LYS A 106 -1.47 23.42 -6.02
C LYS A 106 -0.80 23.15 -4.68
#